data_AF-A0A9D8QTI4-F1
#
_entry.id   AF-A0A9D8QTI4-F1
#
_cell.length_a   1.000
_cell.length_b   1.000
_cell.length_c   1.000
_cell.angle_alpha   90.00
_cell.angle_beta   90.00
_cell.angle_gamma   90.00
#
_symmetry.space_group_name_H-M   'P 1'
#
loop_
_entity.id
_entity.type
_entity.pdbx_description
1 polymer ?
#
loop_
_entity_poly.entity_id
_entity_poly.type
_entity_poly.pdbx_seq_one_letter_code
_entity_poly.pdbx_strand_id
1 'polypeptide(L)'
;MRVDFSKEFIKAARKLSGKQLKSVRDVIKEVESSQRIEDVTDCTRMVGYKNIYRIRIGSLRAFLTFHIEVVDNVAYFHYLVSRGQAYTKKFETELKRLD
;
A
#
# COMPACT_ATOMS: atom_id res chain seq x y z
N MET A 1 -11.57 6.80 -3.79
CA MET A 1 -10.65 7.89 -3.41
C MET A 1 -9.76 8.25 -4.61
N ARG A 2 -9.08 9.41 -4.60
CA ARG A 2 -8.02 9.66 -5.59
C ARG A 2 -6.79 8.85 -5.19
N VAL A 3 -6.03 8.35 -6.18
CA VAL A 3 -4.81 7.58 -5.92
C VAL A 3 -3.63 8.19 -6.67
N ASP A 4 -2.46 8.22 -6.01
CA ASP A 4 -1.20 8.64 -6.60
C ASP A 4 -0.12 7.58 -6.31
N PHE A 5 0.90 7.50 -7.17
CA PHE A 5 1.92 6.46 -7.09
C PHE A 5 3.33 7.06 -7.02
N SER A 6 4.13 6.62 -6.06
CA SER A 6 5.56 6.95 -6.02
C SER A 6 6.33 6.28 -7.17
N LYS A 7 7.54 6.78 -7.45
CA LYS A 7 8.43 6.17 -8.46
C LYS A 7 8.85 4.76 -8.03
N GLU A 8 9.07 4.55 -6.75
CA GLU A 8 9.46 3.29 -6.12
C GLU A 8 8.36 2.25 -6.25
N PHE A 9 7.10 2.66 -6.05
CA PHE A 9 5.94 1.83 -6.26
C PHE A 9 5.85 1.36 -7.71
N ILE A 10 5.91 2.29 -8.66
CA ILE A 10 5.84 1.98 -10.10
C ILE A 10 6.96 1.00 -10.49
N LYS A 11 8.17 1.21 -9.98
CA LYS A 11 9.32 0.33 -10.23
C LYS A 11 9.09 -1.09 -9.68
N ALA A 12 8.47 -1.23 -8.52
CA ALA A 12 8.12 -2.53 -7.96
C ALA A 12 6.99 -3.21 -8.74
N ALA A 13 5.92 -2.47 -9.05
CA ALA A 13 4.75 -2.98 -9.77
C ALA A 13 5.09 -3.48 -11.17
N ARG A 14 6.00 -2.81 -11.89
CA ARG A 14 6.49 -3.23 -13.22
C ARG A 14 7.17 -4.60 -13.25
N LYS A 15 7.64 -5.10 -12.11
CA LYS A 15 8.28 -6.41 -12.00
C LYS A 15 7.27 -7.55 -11.80
N LEU A 16 6.01 -7.22 -11.54
CA LEU A 16 4.96 -8.21 -11.30
C LEU A 16 4.35 -8.69 -12.60
N SER A 17 3.92 -9.95 -12.61
CA SER A 17 3.22 -10.55 -13.75
C SER A 17 2.14 -11.51 -13.27
N GLY A 18 1.28 -11.93 -14.20
CA GLY A 18 0.22 -12.91 -13.97
C GLY A 18 -0.68 -12.56 -12.77
N LYS A 19 -0.84 -13.53 -11.87
CA LYS A 19 -1.75 -13.43 -10.72
C LYS A 19 -1.39 -12.29 -9.76
N GLN A 20 -0.11 -12.01 -9.55
CA GLN A 20 0.33 -10.96 -8.62
C GLN A 20 -0.04 -9.57 -9.14
N LEU A 21 0.22 -9.31 -10.44
CA LEU A 21 -0.15 -8.05 -11.06
C LEU A 21 -1.68 -7.84 -11.05
N LYS A 22 -2.44 -8.92 -11.28
CA LYS A 22 -3.91 -8.88 -11.18
C LYS A 22 -4.34 -8.48 -9.77
N SER A 23 -3.84 -9.15 -8.72
CA SER A 23 -4.19 -8.83 -7.34
C SER A 23 -3.85 -7.40 -6.94
N VAL A 24 -2.69 -6.88 -7.36
CA VAL A 24 -2.31 -5.46 -7.14
C VAL A 24 -3.32 -4.52 -7.79
N ARG A 25 -3.69 -4.78 -9.04
CA ARG A 25 -4.68 -3.96 -9.77
C ARG A 25 -6.06 -4.00 -9.12
N ASP A 26 -6.48 -5.17 -8.66
CA ASP A 26 -7.80 -5.34 -8.04
C ASP A 26 -7.89 -4.52 -6.73
N VAL A 27 -6.84 -4.52 -5.91
CA VAL A 27 -6.79 -3.68 -4.68
C VAL A 27 -6.71 -2.19 -5.02
N ILE A 28 -5.94 -1.77 -6.03
CA ILE A 28 -5.92 -0.35 -6.44
C ILE A 28 -7.32 0.13 -6.83
N LYS A 29 -8.04 -0.67 -7.63
CA LYS A 29 -9.43 -0.35 -8.03
C LYS A 29 -10.36 -0.26 -6.83
N GLU A 30 -10.19 -1.13 -5.84
CA GLU A 30 -10.94 -1.07 -4.59
C GLU A 30 -10.72 0.27 -3.88
N VAL A 31 -9.47 0.70 -3.72
CA VAL A 31 -9.14 2.01 -3.11
C VAL A 31 -9.70 3.18 -3.93
N GLU A 32 -9.60 3.11 -5.26
CA GLU A 32 -10.19 4.12 -6.16
C GLU A 32 -11.72 4.20 -5.99
N SER A 33 -12.39 3.06 -5.80
CA SER A 33 -13.85 2.98 -5.63
C SER A 33 -14.33 3.29 -4.21
N SER A 34 -13.48 3.17 -3.20
CA SER A 34 -13.83 3.39 -1.80
C SER A 34 -14.06 4.87 -1.52
N GLN A 35 -15.01 5.22 -0.65
CA GLN A 35 -15.21 6.61 -0.23
C GLN A 35 -14.26 6.99 0.90
N ARG A 36 -13.92 6.04 1.77
CA ARG A 36 -13.02 6.25 2.88
C ARG A 36 -12.00 5.13 2.99
N ILE A 37 -10.90 5.40 3.69
CA ILE A 37 -9.83 4.41 3.88
C ILE A 37 -10.28 3.22 4.75
N GLU A 38 -11.24 3.43 5.64
CA GLU A 38 -11.79 2.38 6.50
C GLU A 38 -12.68 1.39 5.74
N ASP A 39 -13.13 1.75 4.54
CA ASP A 39 -13.93 0.88 3.66
C ASP A 39 -13.05 -0.11 2.88
N VAL A 40 -11.74 0.10 2.85
CA VAL A 40 -10.78 -0.72 2.10
C VAL A 40 -10.49 -2.03 2.85
N THR A 41 -10.68 -3.16 2.18
CA THR A 41 -10.45 -4.49 2.72
C THR A 41 -8.99 -4.70 3.11
N ASP A 42 -8.77 -5.38 4.25
CA ASP A 42 -7.44 -5.70 4.78
C ASP A 42 -6.51 -4.47 4.90
N CYS A 43 -7.09 -3.29 5.08
CA CYS A 43 -6.38 -2.05 5.37
C CYS A 43 -6.23 -1.89 6.88
N THR A 44 -5.02 -1.60 7.35
CA THR A 44 -4.74 -1.38 8.78
C THR A 44 -3.81 -0.20 8.94
N ARG A 45 -4.19 0.79 9.77
CA ARG A 45 -3.28 1.88 10.16
C ARG A 45 -2.06 1.32 10.89
N MET A 46 -0.87 1.77 10.53
CA MET A 46 0.35 1.32 11.20
C MET A 46 0.48 1.97 12.57
N VAL A 47 0.85 1.17 13.58
CA VAL A 47 1.03 1.68 14.95
C VAL A 47 2.21 2.65 14.99
N GLY A 48 2.02 3.81 15.61
CA GLY A 48 3.04 4.86 15.70
C GLY A 48 3.08 5.82 14.51
N TYR A 49 2.12 5.72 13.58
CA TYR A 49 1.96 6.62 12.44
C TYR A 49 0.56 7.25 12.44
N LYS A 50 0.43 8.48 11.94
CA LYS A 50 -0.82 9.23 11.85
C LYS A 50 -1.62 8.87 10.59
N ASN A 51 -0.96 8.89 9.45
CA ASN A 51 -1.56 8.81 8.12
C ASN A 51 -1.05 7.62 7.31
N ILE A 52 -0.14 6.80 7.86
CA ILE A 52 0.37 5.61 7.18
C ILE A 52 -0.50 4.38 7.45
N TYR A 53 -0.92 3.74 6.36
CA TYR A 53 -1.71 2.51 6.35
C TYR A 53 -1.00 1.40 5.59
N ARG A 54 -1.37 0.19 5.97
CA ARG A 54 -0.89 -1.05 5.39
C ARG A 54 -2.07 -1.80 4.77
N ILE A 55 -2.06 -2.02 3.46
CA ILE A 55 -3.05 -2.87 2.79
C ILE A 55 -2.41 -4.19 2.39
N ARG A 56 -3.01 -5.31 2.79
CA ARG A 56 -2.57 -6.65 2.39
C ARG A 56 -3.12 -7.01 1.01
N ILE A 57 -2.29 -7.60 0.15
CA ILE A 57 -2.69 -7.90 -1.24
C ILE A 57 -2.85 -9.41 -1.44
N GLY A 58 -4.08 -9.84 -1.72
CA GLY A 58 -4.42 -11.25 -1.95
C GLY A 58 -4.77 -12.00 -0.66
N SER A 59 -4.80 -13.34 -0.72
CA SER A 59 -5.30 -14.18 0.39
C SER A 59 -4.35 -14.26 1.60
N LEU A 60 -4.68 -15.09 2.61
CA LEU A 60 -3.98 -15.21 3.90
C LEU A 60 -2.44 -15.35 3.85
N ARG A 61 -1.87 -15.77 2.70
CA ARG A 61 -0.43 -15.89 2.40
C ARG A 61 0.13 -14.72 1.58
N ALA A 62 -0.57 -13.58 1.54
CA ALA A 62 -0.16 -12.38 0.83
C ALA A 62 1.30 -12.03 1.13
N PHE A 63 2.15 -12.26 0.13
CA PHE A 63 3.56 -11.92 0.21
C PHE A 63 3.76 -10.42 0.07
N LEU A 64 2.79 -9.68 -0.47
CA LEU A 64 2.91 -8.27 -0.82
C LEU A 64 2.00 -7.38 0.03
N THR A 65 2.44 -6.16 0.23
CA THR A 65 1.77 -5.17 1.06
C THR A 65 1.99 -3.78 0.48
N PHE A 66 0.95 -2.95 0.51
CA PHE A 66 1.08 -1.52 0.25
C PHE A 66 1.36 -0.77 1.54
N HIS A 67 2.35 0.12 1.50
CA HIS A 67 2.39 1.26 2.41
C HIS A 67 1.79 2.45 1.70
N ILE A 68 0.69 2.96 2.24
CA ILE A 68 0.02 4.12 1.69
C ILE A 68 -0.08 5.21 2.74
N GLU A 69 -0.08 6.45 2.28
CA GLU A 69 -0.40 7.62 3.08
C GLU A 69 -1.73 8.18 2.61
N VAL A 70 -2.62 8.57 3.53
CA VAL A 70 -3.90 9.18 3.18
C VAL A 70 -3.98 10.60 3.68
N VAL A 71 -4.04 11.57 2.76
CA VAL A 71 -4.16 13.01 3.04
C VAL A 71 -5.20 13.60 2.08
N ASP A 72 -6.12 14.42 2.60
CA ASP A 72 -7.15 15.12 1.80
C ASP A 72 -7.89 14.24 0.78
N ASN A 73 -8.27 13.02 1.18
CA ASN A 73 -8.96 12.03 0.35
C ASN A 73 -8.14 11.48 -0.84
N VAL A 74 -6.82 11.64 -0.78
CA VAL A 74 -5.84 11.07 -1.71
C VAL A 74 -5.08 9.96 -1.01
N ALA A 75 -5.04 8.77 -1.61
CA ALA A 75 -4.17 7.67 -1.17
C ALA A 75 -2.87 7.67 -2.00
N TYR A 76 -1.76 7.97 -1.36
CA TYR A 76 -0.43 7.92 -1.94
C TYR A 76 0.18 6.53 -1.75
N PHE A 77 0.33 5.78 -2.82
CA PHE A 77 0.97 4.48 -2.83
C PHE A 77 2.49 4.64 -2.87
N HIS A 78 3.11 4.54 -1.69
CA HIS A 78 4.55 4.75 -1.53
C HIS A 78 5.36 3.51 -1.85
N TYR A 79 4.98 2.35 -1.31
CA TYR A 79 5.78 1.13 -1.45
C TYR A 79 4.93 -0.11 -1.66
N LEU A 80 5.41 -0.97 -2.56
CA LEU A 80 4.91 -2.33 -2.77
C LEU A 80 6.02 -3.30 -2.40
N VAL A 81 5.92 -3.90 -1.21
CA VAL A 81 7.01 -4.64 -0.58
C VAL A 81 6.55 -5.99 -0.10
N SER A 82 7.53 -6.88 0.14
CA SER A 82 7.20 -8.15 0.76
C SER A 82 6.87 -7.98 2.25
N ARG A 83 6.11 -8.91 2.84
CA ARG A 83 5.79 -8.89 4.28
C ARG A 83 7.04 -8.79 5.15
N GLY A 84 8.11 -9.50 4.79
CA GLY A 84 9.37 -9.45 5.55
C GLY A 84 10.09 -8.10 5.41
N GLN A 85 10.01 -7.48 4.24
CA GLN A 85 10.62 -6.17 3.99
C GLN A 85 9.85 -5.04 4.67
N ALA A 86 8.52 -5.17 4.80
CA ALA A 86 7.66 -4.14 5.37
C ALA A 86 8.08 -3.65 6.77
N TYR A 87 8.70 -4.53 7.57
CA TYR A 87 9.15 -4.24 8.95
C TYR A 87 10.66 -4.04 9.06
N THR A 88 11.37 -3.82 7.95
CA THR A 88 12.80 -3.54 8.03
C THR A 88 13.03 -2.09 8.46
N LYS A 89 14.10 -1.84 9.24
CA LYS A 89 14.50 -0.50 9.69
C LYS A 89 14.56 0.54 8.56
N LYS A 90 14.91 0.10 7.35
CA LYS A 90 14.90 0.95 6.15
C LYS A 90 13.51 1.54 5.91
N PHE A 91 12.48 0.70 5.80
CA PHE A 91 11.13 1.18 5.54
C PHE A 91 10.55 1.92 6.73
N GLU A 92 10.85 1.53 7.97
CA GLU A 92 10.47 2.33 9.14
C GLU A 92 11.02 3.76 9.08
N THR A 93 12.28 3.93 8.65
CA THR A 93 12.91 5.25 8.54
C THR A 93 12.29 6.08 7.42
N GLU A 94 12.04 5.48 6.26
CA GLU A 94 11.42 6.20 5.14
C GLU A 94 9.95 6.55 5.42
N LEU A 95 9.17 5.65 6.01
CA LEU A 95 7.77 5.92 6.36
C LEU A 95 7.64 7.03 7.40
N LYS A 96 8.56 7.11 8.37
CA LYS A 96 8.60 8.21 9.34
C LYS A 96 8.90 9.58 8.74
N ARG A 97 9.50 9.63 7.54
CA ARG A 97 9.71 10.89 6.82
C ARG A 97 8.50 11.32 6.00
N LEU A 98 7.61 10.38 5.69
CA LEU A 98 6.42 10.59 4.89
C LEU A 98 5.21 10.97 5.76
N ASP A 99 5.10 10.38 6.96
CA ASP A 99 4.03 10.66 7.94
C ASP A 99 4.09 12.07 8.57
#